data_AF-A0A1G5C710-F1
#
_entry.id   AF-A0A1G5C710-F1
#
_cell.length_a   1.000
_cell.length_b   1.000
_cell.length_c   1.000
_cell.angle_alpha   90.00
_cell.angle_beta   90.00
_cell.angle_gamma   90.00
#
_symmetry.space_group_name_H-M   'P 1'
#
loop_
_entity.id
_entity.type
_entity.pdbx_description
1 polymer ?
#
loop_
_entity_poly.entity_id
_entity_poly.type
_entity_poly.pdbx_seq_one_letter_code
_entity_poly.pdbx_strand_id
1 'polypeptide(L)'
;MATIGSKKQEEKIKVFATIAKSSFPEIDELAIKGAFRFAAKAAIEKSAYSEWSEVAKKPASERRRFFDGLLEESRGHLEQLLGKNDAAVLLKKIRIENETFLKD
;
A
#
# COMPACT_ATOMS: atom_id res chain seq x y z
N MET A 1 19.15 -11.35 -7.19
CA MET A 1 18.18 -11.04 -8.27
C MET A 1 16.85 -10.61 -7.63
N ALA A 2 16.81 -9.42 -7.01
CA ALA A 2 15.66 -8.90 -6.25
C ALA A 2 14.77 -7.93 -7.08
N THR A 3 15.12 -7.73 -8.35
CA THR A 3 14.69 -6.59 -9.16
C THR A 3 13.23 -6.64 -9.60
N ILE A 4 12.66 -7.84 -9.81
CA ILE A 4 11.28 -8.01 -10.32
C ILE A 4 10.25 -7.82 -9.20
N GLY A 5 10.53 -8.35 -8.00
CA GLY A 5 9.67 -8.19 -6.84
C GLY A 5 9.51 -6.73 -6.45
N SER A 6 10.64 -6.03 -6.33
CA SER A 6 10.66 -4.59 -6.02
C SER A 6 9.94 -3.74 -7.08
N LYS A 7 10.05 -4.09 -8.37
CA LYS A 7 9.38 -3.36 -9.45
C LYS A 7 7.84 -3.45 -9.36
N LYS A 8 7.28 -4.65 -9.15
CA LYS A 8 5.81 -4.82 -9.00
C LYS A 8 5.27 -4.12 -7.75
N GLN A 9 6.06 -4.07 -6.69
CA GLN A 9 5.71 -3.33 -5.47
C GLN A 9 5.65 -1.83 -5.73
N GLU A 10 6.66 -1.30 -6.39
CA GLU A 10 6.74 0.12 -6.73
C GLU A 10 5.63 0.52 -7.72
N GLU A 11 5.26 -0.34 -8.67
CA GLU A 11 4.10 -0.15 -9.54
C GLU A 11 2.80 -0.06 -8.74
N LYS A 12 2.60 -0.95 -7.76
CA LYS A 12 1.42 -0.93 -6.88
C LYS A 12 1.37 0.33 -5.99
N ILE A 13 2.51 0.73 -5.43
CA ILE A 13 2.64 1.99 -4.67
C ILE A 13 2.34 3.20 -5.58
N LYS A 14 2.80 3.17 -6.84
CA LYS A 14 2.49 4.22 -7.81
C LYS A 14 0.99 4.31 -8.09
N VAL A 15 0.30 3.18 -8.26
CA VAL A 15 -1.17 3.16 -8.41
C VAL A 15 -1.86 3.83 -7.21
N PHE A 16 -1.43 3.53 -5.99
CA PHE A 16 -1.99 4.16 -4.78
C PHE A 16 -1.74 5.67 -4.74
N ALA A 17 -0.54 6.10 -5.12
CA ALA A 17 -0.21 7.51 -5.20
C ALA A 17 -1.05 8.23 -6.27
N THR A 18 -1.32 7.58 -7.41
CA THR A 18 -2.23 8.11 -8.43
C THR A 18 -3.66 8.24 -7.90
N ILE A 19 -4.19 7.23 -7.20
CA ILE A 19 -5.53 7.29 -6.57
C ILE A 19 -5.62 8.43 -5.56
N ALA A 20 -4.56 8.61 -4.76
CA ALA A 20 -4.44 9.71 -3.81
C ALA A 20 -4.45 11.06 -4.52
N LYS A 21 -3.63 11.23 -5.56
CA LYS A 21 -3.53 12.49 -6.33
C LYS A 21 -4.83 12.82 -7.06
N SER A 22 -5.54 11.84 -7.59
CA SER A 22 -6.85 12.04 -8.21
C SER A 22 -7.94 12.41 -7.20
N SER A 23 -7.83 11.96 -5.95
CA SER A 23 -8.80 12.28 -4.90
C SER A 23 -8.46 13.59 -4.16
N PHE A 24 -7.18 13.90 -4.06
CA PHE A 24 -6.62 15.03 -3.29
C PHE A 24 -5.52 15.69 -4.13
N PRO A 25 -5.87 16.57 -5.10
CA PRO A 25 -4.91 17.12 -6.06
C PRO A 25 -3.76 17.92 -5.43
N GLU A 26 -3.95 18.45 -4.23
CA GLU A 26 -2.97 19.27 -3.52
C GLU A 26 -1.87 18.44 -2.83
N ILE A 27 -2.05 17.12 -2.68
CA ILE A 27 -1.06 16.30 -1.97
C ILE A 27 0.19 16.03 -2.81
N ASP A 28 1.33 15.98 -2.13
CA ASP A 28 2.59 15.52 -2.73
C ASP A 28 2.55 14.00 -2.97
N GLU A 29 2.67 13.62 -4.25
CA GLU A 29 2.73 12.23 -4.68
C GLU A 29 3.93 11.49 -4.06
N LEU A 30 5.07 12.17 -3.86
CA LEU A 30 6.26 11.60 -3.24
C LEU A 30 6.02 11.30 -1.76
N ALA A 31 5.31 12.17 -1.04
CA ALA A 31 4.96 11.96 0.35
C ALA A 31 4.06 10.73 0.52
N ILE A 32 3.06 10.58 -0.36
CA ILE A 32 2.19 9.40 -0.39
C ILE A 32 2.97 8.12 -0.68
N LYS A 33 3.84 8.12 -1.71
CA LYS A 33 4.70 6.96 -1.99
C LYS A 33 5.59 6.63 -0.81
N GLY A 34 6.16 7.64 -0.15
CA GLY A 34 6.93 7.50 1.07
C GLY A 34 6.15 6.76 2.15
N ALA A 35 4.95 7.24 2.48
CA ALA A 35 4.08 6.62 3.48
C ALA A 35 3.84 5.14 3.19
N PHE A 36 3.54 4.77 1.93
CA PHE A 36 3.32 3.37 1.57
C PHE A 36 4.60 2.52 1.55
N ARG A 37 5.76 3.08 1.19
CA ARG A 37 7.05 2.34 1.27
C ARG A 37 7.43 2.05 2.72
N PHE A 38 7.27 3.03 3.61
CA PHE A 38 7.48 2.83 5.05
C PHE A 38 6.52 1.78 5.62
N ALA A 39 5.23 1.91 5.30
CA ALA A 39 4.21 0.96 5.74
C ALA A 39 4.46 -0.45 5.20
N ALA A 40 4.91 -0.60 3.95
CA ALA A 40 5.27 -1.89 3.39
C ALA A 40 6.44 -2.55 4.12
N LYS A 41 7.46 -1.76 4.47
CA LYS A 41 8.59 -2.24 5.26
C LYS A 41 8.13 -2.70 6.66
N ALA A 42 7.34 -1.87 7.34
CA ALA A 42 6.79 -2.20 8.66
C ALA A 42 5.88 -3.44 8.61
N ALA A 43 5.05 -3.57 7.57
CA ALA A 43 4.20 -4.73 7.38
C ALA A 43 5.00 -6.01 7.13
N ILE A 44 6.13 -5.93 6.42
CA ILE A 44 7.06 -7.06 6.25
C ILE A 44 7.67 -7.46 7.59
N GLU A 45 8.20 -6.50 8.35
CA GLU A 45 8.80 -6.73 9.68
C GLU A 45 7.82 -7.36 10.68
N LYS A 46 6.52 -7.04 10.56
CA LYS A 46 5.44 -7.61 11.38
C LYS A 46 4.86 -8.91 10.84
N SER A 47 5.31 -9.36 9.67
CA SER A 47 4.82 -10.58 9.02
C SER A 47 5.83 -11.73 9.13
N ALA A 48 5.42 -12.93 8.71
CA ALA A 48 6.32 -14.07 8.57
C ALA A 48 7.14 -14.04 7.25
N TYR A 49 7.05 -12.95 6.48
CA TYR A 49 7.69 -12.83 5.17
C TYR A 49 9.00 -12.06 5.30
N SER A 50 10.01 -12.48 4.53
CA SER A 50 11.31 -11.78 4.50
C SER A 50 11.31 -10.61 3.51
N GLU A 51 10.49 -10.72 2.47
CA GLU A 51 10.33 -9.69 1.45
C GLU A 51 8.93 -9.75 0.82
N TRP A 52 8.46 -8.62 0.30
CA TRP A 52 7.13 -8.55 -0.31
C TRP A 52 7.03 -9.37 -1.61
N SER A 53 8.16 -9.75 -2.23
CA SER A 53 8.17 -10.70 -3.35
C SER A 53 7.59 -12.07 -2.95
N GLU A 54 7.76 -12.49 -1.69
CA GLU A 54 7.23 -13.74 -1.17
C GLU A 54 5.72 -13.72 -1.04
N VAL A 55 5.15 -12.58 -0.61
CA VAL A 55 3.71 -12.37 -0.48
C VAL A 55 3.00 -12.58 -1.82
N ALA A 56 3.61 -12.14 -2.92
CA ALA A 56 3.04 -12.27 -4.26
C ALA A 56 2.83 -13.73 -4.70
N LYS A 57 3.56 -14.68 -4.09
CA LYS A 57 3.45 -16.12 -4.36
C LYS A 57 2.42 -16.83 -3.46
N LYS A 58 1.78 -16.10 -2.54
CA LYS A 58 0.86 -16.67 -1.55
C LYS A 58 -0.59 -16.64 -2.05
N PRO A 59 -1.46 -17.47 -1.47
CA PRO A 59 -2.89 -17.42 -1.74
C PRO A 59 -3.49 -16.03 -1.56
N ALA A 60 -4.61 -15.76 -2.23
CA ALA A 60 -5.27 -14.45 -2.17
C ALA A 60 -5.62 -14.00 -0.73
N SER A 61 -5.95 -14.93 0.16
CA SER A 61 -6.21 -14.64 1.59
C SER A 61 -4.99 -14.05 2.31
N GLU A 62 -3.81 -14.62 2.09
CA GLU A 62 -2.55 -14.15 2.66
C GLU A 62 -2.11 -12.82 2.04
N ARG A 63 -2.26 -12.69 0.72
CA ARG A 63 -2.03 -11.40 0.03
C ARG A 63 -2.91 -10.29 0.59
N ARG A 64 -4.19 -10.59 0.85
CA ARG A 64 -5.16 -9.65 1.46
C ARG A 64 -4.73 -9.27 2.88
N ARG A 65 -4.41 -10.27 3.72
CA ARG A 65 -3.99 -10.02 5.10
C ARG A 65 -2.74 -9.14 5.19
N PHE A 66 -1.73 -9.43 4.37
CA PHE A 66 -0.53 -8.58 4.28
C PHE A 66 -0.89 -7.16 3.86
N PHE A 67 -1.76 -7.03 2.86
CA PHE A 67 -2.18 -5.72 2.37
C PHE A 67 -2.95 -4.90 3.40
N ASP A 68 -3.86 -5.52 4.14
CA ASP A 68 -4.56 -4.85 5.23
C ASP A 68 -3.59 -4.39 6.33
N GLY A 69 -2.57 -5.20 6.65
CA GLY A 69 -1.48 -4.80 7.54
C GLY A 69 -0.76 -3.55 7.03
N LEU A 70 -0.37 -3.53 5.76
CA LEU A 70 0.25 -2.36 5.12
C LEU A 70 -0.65 -1.11 5.21
N LEU A 71 -1.95 -1.24 4.96
CA LEU A 71 -2.87 -0.11 5.06
C LEU A 71 -2.96 0.43 6.49
N GLU A 72 -3.02 -0.44 7.50
CA GLU A 72 -3.02 -0.02 8.90
C GLU A 72 -1.70 0.67 9.30
N GLU A 73 -0.54 0.16 8.85
CA GLU A 73 0.75 0.82 9.09
C GLU A 73 0.84 2.18 8.38
N SER A 74 0.21 2.32 7.21
CA SER A 74 0.20 3.60 6.47
C SER A 74 -0.71 4.66 7.10
N ARG A 75 -1.71 4.24 7.91
CA ARG A 75 -2.78 5.11 8.40
C ARG A 75 -2.23 6.33 9.12
N GLY A 76 -1.33 6.16 10.09
CA GLY A 76 -0.79 7.28 10.87
C GLY A 76 -0.11 8.34 9.99
N HIS A 77 0.69 7.92 9.00
CA HIS A 77 1.33 8.83 8.06
C HIS A 77 0.33 9.52 7.14
N LEU A 78 -0.68 8.79 6.65
CA LEU A 78 -1.73 9.37 5.80
C LEU A 78 -2.60 10.36 6.59
N GLU A 79 -2.90 10.09 7.85
CA GLU A 79 -3.64 11.01 8.72
C GLU A 79 -2.85 12.32 8.96
N GLN A 80 -1.52 12.26 9.02
CA GLN A 80 -0.67 13.45 9.11
C GLN A 80 -0.67 14.27 7.80
N LEU A 81 -0.79 13.61 6.65
CA LEU A 81 -0.75 14.26 5.34
C LEU A 81 -2.10 14.80 4.88
N LEU A 82 -3.19 14.09 5.19
CA LEU A 82 -4.53 14.33 4.66
C LEU A 82 -5.53 14.74 5.75
N GLY A 83 -5.21 14.50 7.02
CA GLY A 83 -6.20 14.51 8.09
C GLY A 83 -6.97 13.19 8.19
N LYS A 84 -7.61 12.97 9.34
CA LYS A 84 -8.24 11.67 9.69
C LYS A 84 -9.33 11.22 8.73
N ASN A 85 -10.21 12.14 8.33
CA ASN A 85 -11.35 11.81 7.48
C ASN A 85 -10.90 11.42 6.06
N ASP A 86 -10.02 12.22 5.48
CA ASP A 86 -9.54 12.01 4.11
C ASP A 86 -8.62 10.80 4.00
N ALA A 87 -7.78 10.55 5.02
CA ALA A 87 -7.02 9.32 5.13
C ALA A 87 -7.92 8.08 5.15
N ALA A 88 -9.01 8.10 5.93
CA ALA A 88 -9.96 7.00 5.97
C ALA A 88 -10.66 6.78 4.62
N VAL A 89 -11.03 7.85 3.92
CA VAL A 89 -11.62 7.79 2.57
C VAL A 89 -10.61 7.20 1.58
N LEU A 90 -9.35 7.65 1.60
CA LEU A 90 -8.29 7.14 0.73
C LEU A 90 -8.04 5.65 0.96
N LEU A 91 -7.88 5.24 2.21
CA LEU A 91 -7.65 3.84 2.59
C LEU A 91 -8.80 2.93 2.11
N LYS A 92 -10.05 3.40 2.22
CA LYS A 92 -11.21 2.66 1.70
C LYS A 92 -11.14 2.49 0.18
N LYS A 93 -10.82 3.55 -0.57
CA LYS A 93 -10.66 3.48 -2.04
C LYS A 93 -9.55 2.51 -2.44
N ILE A 94 -8.40 2.61 -1.78
CA ILE A 94 -7.25 1.75 -2.03
C ILE A 94 -7.55 0.28 -1.69
N ARG A 95 -8.31 0.01 -0.62
CA ARG A 95 -8.74 -1.35 -0.27
C ARG A 95 -9.64 -1.95 -1.35
N ILE A 96 -10.58 -1.18 -1.89
CA ILE A 96 -11.43 -1.60 -3.02
C ILE A 96 -10.59 -1.89 -4.26
N GLU A 97 -9.65 -0.99 -4.58
CA GLU A 97 -8.75 -1.20 -5.71
C GLU A 97 -7.90 -2.47 -5.51
N ASN A 98 -7.41 -2.75 -4.30
CA ASN A 98 -6.64 -3.95 -4.05
C ASN A 98 -7.40 -5.26 -4.33
N GLU A 99 -8.71 -5.27 -4.14
CA GLU A 99 -9.54 -6.44 -4.47
C GLU A 99 -9.53 -6.76 -5.97
N THR A 100 -9.24 -5.80 -6.85
CA THR A 100 -9.09 -6.07 -8.29
C THR A 100 -7.83 -6.90 -8.55
N PHE A 101 -6.74 -6.64 -7.82
CA PHE A 101 -5.47 -7.36 -7.91
C PHE A 101 -5.47 -8.75 -7.23
N LEU A 102 -6.52 -9.09 -6.47
CA LEU A 102 -6.66 -10.39 -5.81
C LEU A 102 -7.43 -11.42 -6.65
N LYS A 103 -8.02 -10.99 -7.78
CA LYS A 103 -8.79 -11.85 -8.70
C LYS A 103 -7.93 -12.55 -9.77
N ASP A 104 -6.64 -12.25 -9.83
CA ASP A 104 -5.59 -13.00 -10.56
C ASP A 104 -5.01 -14.14 -9.71
#